data_AF-A0ABD6V7Z0-F1
#
_entry.id   AF-A0ABD6V7Z0-F1
#
_cell.length_a   1.000
_cell.length_b   1.000
_cell.length_c   1.000
_cell.angle_alpha   90.00
_cell.angle_beta   90.00
_cell.angle_gamma   90.00
#
_symmetry.space_group_name_H-M   'P 1'
#
loop_
_entity.id
_entity.type
_entity.pdbx_description
1 polymer ?
#
loop_
_entity_poly.entity_id
_entity_poly.type
_entity_poly.pdbx_seq_one_letter_code
_entity_poly.pdbx_strand_id
1 'polypeptide(L)'
;MDNSEQYIARRPTYESLANSIKDLLSHIAKSIKIEVHAIEGRAKTVDSFLEKTTRSGKSYKNAIEEITDLCGLRVILYYQEDVQKLSNELRAQFVIDETKSSDKRKELRLDQFGYISVHLVGKIDESRSKLVEWSQYKGLNFEIQVRTVLQHAWASISHALDYKSIVATPDQFRRQLSRIAGLLELSDEQFSELRAKKSSLEIEVQSSISNNDFNVTINAVSLVQYLESSKSASAVGSAVRNARLVVTGIHGSEHLSFLCERLDIKSLVKLDEILIAFVEKADVYFHRFASLCKSGDQPQSNIIGDLEHWCAVAVIASVVKNQESEVSNLSKEIGWDNSYMTKAILANA
;
A
#
# COMPACT_ATOMS: atom_id res chain seq x y z
N MET A 1 23.63 -33.37 24.00
CA MET A 1 23.67 -32.77 22.66
C MET A 1 24.24 -31.39 22.78
N ASP A 2 25.23 -31.08 21.95
CA ASP A 2 25.77 -29.72 21.83
C ASP A 2 24.67 -28.74 21.39
N ASN A 3 24.76 -27.47 21.78
CA ASN A 3 23.79 -26.43 21.43
C ASN A 3 23.61 -26.31 19.90
N SER A 4 24.69 -26.57 19.13
CA SER A 4 24.69 -26.58 17.67
C SER A 4 23.76 -27.67 17.10
N GLU A 5 23.93 -28.92 17.54
CA GLU A 5 23.14 -30.06 17.07
C GLU A 5 21.65 -29.88 17.38
N GLN A 6 21.35 -29.38 18.59
CA GLN A 6 19.99 -29.07 19.00
C GLN A 6 19.36 -27.98 18.12
N TYR A 7 20.12 -26.93 17.78
CA TYR A 7 19.62 -25.87 16.92
C TYR A 7 19.42 -26.35 15.48
N ILE A 8 20.35 -27.11 14.92
CA ILE A 8 20.21 -27.70 13.57
C ILE A 8 18.91 -28.51 13.47
N ALA A 9 18.62 -29.33 14.48
CA ALA A 9 17.40 -30.13 14.52
C ALA A 9 16.11 -29.28 14.62
N ARG A 10 16.15 -28.16 15.36
CA ARG A 10 14.99 -27.27 15.57
C ARG A 10 14.83 -26.17 14.51
N ARG A 11 15.88 -25.86 13.75
CA ARG A 11 15.88 -24.78 12.75
C ARG A 11 14.72 -24.88 11.75
N PRO A 12 14.35 -26.07 11.21
CA PRO A 12 13.19 -26.20 10.32
C PRO A 12 11.88 -25.72 10.98
N THR A 13 11.69 -25.96 12.28
CA THR A 13 10.52 -25.48 13.02
C THR A 13 10.50 -23.95 13.13
N TYR A 14 11.66 -23.30 13.36
CA TYR A 14 11.75 -21.83 13.36
C TYR A 14 11.53 -21.23 11.96
N GLU A 15 11.93 -21.94 10.90
CA GLU A 15 11.72 -21.52 9.51
C GLU A 15 10.23 -21.59 9.15
N SER A 16 9.57 -22.68 9.53
CA SER A 16 8.11 -22.82 9.41
C SER A 16 7.36 -21.77 10.24
N LEU A 17 7.80 -21.51 11.48
CA LEU A 17 7.25 -20.45 12.34
C LEU A 17 7.37 -19.07 11.68
N ALA A 18 8.52 -18.75 11.08
CA ALA A 18 8.73 -17.47 10.42
C ALA A 18 7.75 -17.26 9.25
N ASN A 19 7.47 -18.30 8.47
CA ASN A 19 6.49 -18.24 7.39
C ASN A 19 5.06 -18.07 7.94
N SER A 20 4.66 -18.85 8.94
CA SER A 20 3.33 -18.75 9.54
C SER A 20 3.08 -17.38 10.19
N ILE A 21 4.06 -16.83 10.91
CA ILE A 21 3.94 -15.49 11.50
C ILE A 21 3.95 -14.42 10.42
N LYS A 22 4.76 -14.55 9.35
CA LYS A 22 4.76 -13.62 8.21
C LYS A 22 3.37 -13.50 7.58
N ASP A 23 2.69 -14.62 7.33
CA ASP A 23 1.33 -14.62 6.78
C ASP A 23 0.34 -13.97 7.76
N LEU A 24 0.44 -14.28 9.05
CA LEU A 24 -0.38 -13.67 10.09
C LEU A 24 -0.16 -12.15 10.17
N LEU A 25 1.09 -11.67 10.08
CA LEU A 25 1.40 -10.23 10.07
C LEU A 25 0.75 -9.52 8.88
N SER A 26 0.69 -10.16 7.71
CA SER A 26 -0.01 -9.60 6.55
C SER A 26 -1.51 -9.41 6.83
N HIS A 27 -2.15 -10.40 7.45
CA HIS A 27 -3.56 -10.31 7.84
C HIS A 27 -3.81 -9.25 8.92
N ILE A 28 -2.94 -9.17 9.93
CA ILE A 28 -3.02 -8.15 10.99
C ILE A 28 -2.89 -6.75 10.37
N ALA A 29 -1.91 -6.51 9.50
CA ALA A 29 -1.74 -5.20 8.88
C ALA A 29 -2.97 -4.80 8.03
N LYS A 30 -3.55 -5.75 7.29
CA LYS A 30 -4.78 -5.53 6.50
C LYS A 30 -5.98 -5.20 7.40
N SER A 31 -6.16 -5.86 8.54
CA SER A 31 -7.31 -5.62 9.42
C SER A 31 -7.32 -4.20 9.99
N ILE A 32 -6.15 -3.61 10.23
CA ILE A 32 -5.98 -2.23 10.70
C ILE A 32 -5.71 -1.23 9.57
N LYS A 33 -5.92 -1.64 8.31
CA LYS A 33 -5.78 -0.81 7.10
C LYS A 33 -4.40 -0.14 6.97
N ILE A 34 -3.33 -0.89 7.26
CA ILE A 34 -1.96 -0.45 7.02
C ILE A 34 -1.46 -1.06 5.72
N GLU A 35 -0.97 -0.21 4.83
CA GLU A 35 -0.26 -0.63 3.63
C GLU A 35 1.18 -1.01 3.99
N VAL A 36 1.55 -2.25 3.69
CA VAL A 36 2.88 -2.79 4.00
C VAL A 36 3.72 -2.80 2.75
N HIS A 37 4.94 -2.27 2.84
CA HIS A 37 5.90 -2.32 1.73
C HIS A 37 6.43 -3.75 1.55
N ALA A 38 6.91 -4.36 2.64
CA ALA A 38 7.40 -5.73 2.63
C ALA A 38 7.33 -6.38 4.01
N ILE A 39 7.14 -7.71 4.03
CA ILE A 39 7.30 -8.55 5.21
C ILE A 39 8.33 -9.64 4.90
N GLU A 40 9.39 -9.67 5.68
CA GLU A 40 10.45 -10.66 5.60
C GLU A 40 10.41 -11.54 6.86
N GLY A 41 10.72 -12.82 6.71
CA GLY A 41 10.81 -13.77 7.82
C GLY A 41 11.93 -14.75 7.55
N ARG A 42 12.74 -15.06 8.56
CA ARG A 42 13.81 -16.06 8.46
C ARG A 42 14.10 -16.73 9.80
N ALA A 43 14.53 -17.98 9.73
CA ALA A 43 15.28 -18.59 10.82
C ALA A 43 16.74 -18.15 10.77
N LYS A 44 17.37 -17.99 11.94
CA LYS A 44 18.80 -17.69 12.03
C LYS A 44 19.62 -18.81 11.36
N THR A 45 20.74 -18.45 10.74
CA THR A 45 21.68 -19.43 10.19
C THR A 45 22.45 -20.09 11.34
N VAL A 46 22.92 -21.32 11.12
CA VAL A 46 23.70 -22.06 12.11
C VAL A 46 25.00 -21.31 12.45
N ASP A 47 25.69 -20.77 11.43
CA ASP A 47 26.92 -20.00 11.63
C ASP A 47 26.69 -18.76 12.50
N SER A 48 25.64 -17.98 12.21
CA SER A 48 25.30 -16.80 13.01
C SER A 48 24.78 -17.15 14.40
N PHE A 49 24.19 -18.33 14.59
CA PHE A 49 23.85 -18.83 15.92
C PHE A 49 25.12 -19.13 16.71
N LEU A 50 26.06 -19.89 16.14
CA LEU A 50 27.34 -20.23 16.75
C LEU A 50 28.13 -18.98 17.12
N GLU A 51 28.31 -18.05 16.17
CA GLU A 51 29.01 -16.78 16.40
C GLU A 51 28.40 -15.99 17.57
N LYS A 52 27.06 -16.02 17.70
CA LYS A 52 26.35 -15.33 18.79
C LYS A 52 26.57 -16.03 20.13
N THR A 53 26.64 -17.35 20.15
CA THR A 53 26.93 -18.13 21.38
C THR A 53 28.36 -18.00 21.85
N THR A 54 29.32 -17.75 20.95
CA THR A 54 30.75 -17.64 21.27
C THR A 54 31.21 -16.20 21.52
N ARG A 55 30.33 -15.20 21.39
CA ARG A 55 30.68 -13.78 21.53
C ARG A 55 31.11 -13.46 22.96
N SER A 56 32.30 -12.91 23.14
CA SER A 56 32.89 -12.61 24.45
C SER A 56 31.96 -11.73 25.30
N GLY A 57 31.73 -12.15 26.55
CA GLY A 57 30.90 -11.41 27.52
C GLY A 57 29.45 -11.89 27.65
N LYS A 58 29.00 -12.89 26.87
CA LYS A 58 27.69 -13.53 27.07
C LYS A 58 27.87 -15.04 27.26
N SER A 59 27.48 -15.54 28.43
CA SER A 59 27.39 -16.97 28.69
C SER A 59 25.92 -17.36 28.74
N TYR A 60 25.46 -18.06 27.71
CA TYR A 60 24.10 -18.61 27.67
C TYR A 60 24.08 -19.96 28.38
N LYS A 61 23.21 -20.11 29.39
CA LYS A 61 22.98 -21.41 30.05
C LYS A 61 22.16 -22.32 29.13
N ASN A 62 21.19 -21.74 28.42
CA ASN A 62 20.42 -22.37 27.37
C ASN A 62 20.28 -21.42 26.18
N ALA A 63 21.21 -21.53 25.22
CA ALA A 63 21.26 -20.64 24.05
C ALA A 63 19.97 -20.67 23.22
N ILE A 64 19.26 -21.79 23.17
CA ILE A 64 18.04 -21.94 22.37
C ILE A 64 16.87 -21.16 22.97
N GLU A 65 16.81 -21.05 24.29
CA GLU A 65 15.75 -20.31 24.98
C GLU A 65 16.09 -18.84 25.20
N GLU A 66 17.37 -18.54 25.38
CA GLU A 66 17.85 -17.19 25.69
C GLU A 66 18.08 -16.32 24.44
N ILE A 67 18.38 -16.92 23.28
CA ILE A 67 18.49 -16.18 22.02
C ILE A 67 17.09 -15.93 21.48
N THR A 68 16.68 -14.66 21.45
CA THR A 68 15.32 -14.23 21.11
C THR A 68 15.06 -14.13 19.60
N ASP A 69 16.12 -13.97 18.79
CA ASP A 69 16.08 -13.77 17.33
C ASP A 69 16.36 -15.06 16.54
N LEU A 70 16.01 -16.23 17.09
CA LEU A 70 16.11 -17.50 16.35
C LEU A 70 15.10 -17.56 15.19
N CYS A 71 13.93 -16.96 15.38
CA CYS A 71 12.97 -16.58 14.34
C CYS A 71 12.92 -15.06 14.29
N GLY A 72 13.41 -14.48 13.19
CA GLY A 72 13.44 -13.04 12.99
C GLY A 72 12.48 -12.64 11.87
N LEU A 73 11.60 -11.68 12.15
CA LEU A 73 10.68 -11.09 11.20
C LEU A 73 10.96 -9.60 11.07
N ARG A 74 10.70 -9.07 9.88
CA ARG A 74 10.80 -7.64 9.59
C ARG A 74 9.56 -7.19 8.86
N VAL A 75 8.93 -6.14 9.37
CA VAL A 75 7.83 -5.45 8.71
C VAL A 75 8.33 -4.07 8.30
N ILE A 76 8.33 -3.82 7.00
CA ILE A 76 8.76 -2.56 6.39
C ILE A 76 7.50 -1.82 5.94
N LEU A 77 7.32 -0.61 6.47
CA LEU A 77 6.16 0.26 6.28
C LEU A 77 6.56 1.54 5.57
N TYR A 78 5.60 2.28 5.03
CA TYR A 78 5.88 3.57 4.39
C TYR A 78 6.00 4.72 5.39
N TYR A 79 5.23 4.69 6.48
CA TYR A 79 5.06 5.85 7.37
C TYR A 79 5.33 5.52 8.84
N GLN A 80 5.80 6.51 9.58
CA GLN A 80 6.18 6.38 10.99
C GLN A 80 4.97 6.13 11.91
N GLU A 81 3.81 6.71 11.60
CA GLU A 81 2.58 6.52 12.37
C GLU A 81 2.11 5.06 12.30
N ASP A 82 2.27 4.44 11.13
CA ASP A 82 1.92 3.03 10.92
C ASP A 82 2.84 2.11 11.72
N VAL A 83 4.12 2.48 11.92
CA VAL A 83 5.03 1.74 12.81
C VAL A 83 4.46 1.70 14.23
N GLN A 84 3.98 2.83 14.75
CA GLN A 84 3.38 2.88 16.08
C GLN A 84 2.06 2.10 16.14
N LYS A 85 1.19 2.30 15.15
CA LYS A 85 -0.12 1.65 15.08
C LYS A 85 0.01 0.13 15.01
N LEU A 86 0.86 -0.39 14.12
CA LEU A 86 1.14 -1.81 14.03
C LEU A 86 1.79 -2.33 15.31
N SER A 87 2.77 -1.63 15.89
CA SER A 87 3.42 -2.06 17.12
C SER A 87 2.46 -2.19 18.31
N ASN A 88 1.41 -1.37 18.36
CA ASN A 88 0.36 -1.49 19.38
C ASN A 88 -0.54 -2.70 19.11
N GLU A 89 -0.93 -2.92 17.85
CA GLU A 89 -1.72 -4.08 17.46
C GLU A 89 -0.97 -5.40 17.74
N LEU A 90 0.33 -5.45 17.45
CA LEU A 90 1.15 -6.64 17.73
C LEU A 90 1.20 -6.98 19.22
N ARG A 91 1.18 -5.98 20.10
CA ARG A 91 1.09 -6.19 21.57
C ARG A 91 -0.27 -6.74 22.00
N ALA A 92 -1.33 -6.46 21.25
CA ALA A 92 -2.65 -7.03 21.50
C ALA A 92 -2.77 -8.48 20.97
N GLN A 93 -2.05 -8.80 19.90
CA GLN A 93 -2.16 -10.09 19.20
C GLN A 93 -1.19 -11.18 19.70
N PHE A 94 -0.10 -10.79 20.38
CA PHE A 94 0.96 -11.69 20.84
C PHE A 94 1.31 -11.46 22.30
N VAL A 95 1.90 -12.48 22.93
CA VAL A 95 2.51 -12.33 24.25
C VAL A 95 3.88 -11.69 24.07
N ILE A 96 3.98 -10.38 24.27
CA ILE A 96 5.22 -9.61 24.13
C ILE A 96 5.98 -9.55 25.46
N ASP A 97 7.27 -9.87 25.41
CA ASP A 97 8.20 -9.67 26.53
C ASP A 97 8.82 -8.27 26.41
N GLU A 98 8.24 -7.29 27.11
CA GLU A 98 8.73 -5.90 27.09
C GLU A 98 10.16 -5.76 27.66
N THR A 99 10.61 -6.68 28.51
CA THR A 99 11.97 -6.64 29.08
C THR A 99 13.05 -7.00 28.06
N LYS A 100 12.67 -7.76 27.03
CA LYS A 100 13.54 -8.16 25.91
C LYS A 100 13.24 -7.40 24.63
N SER A 101 12.16 -6.64 24.60
CA SER A 101 11.80 -5.75 23.50
C SER A 101 12.57 -4.42 23.65
N SER A 102 12.78 -3.73 22.53
CA SER A 102 13.41 -2.40 22.53
C SER A 102 12.71 -1.47 21.55
N ASP A 103 12.50 -0.24 21.96
CA ASP A 103 12.04 0.83 21.08
C ASP A 103 13.16 1.86 20.96
N LYS A 104 14.02 1.66 19.94
CA LYS A 104 15.20 2.49 19.76
C LYS A 104 14.88 3.96 19.48
N ARG A 105 13.63 4.27 19.09
CA ARG A 105 13.12 5.66 19.00
C ARG A 105 13.17 6.39 20.34
N LYS A 106 12.97 5.66 21.44
CA LYS A 106 12.91 6.21 22.80
C LYS A 106 14.25 6.15 23.51
N GLU A 107 15.20 5.39 22.98
CA GLU A 107 16.53 5.19 23.57
C GLU A 107 17.59 6.15 23.02
N LEU A 108 17.39 6.68 21.81
CA LEU A 108 18.26 7.72 21.28
C LEU A 108 18.15 8.97 22.15
N ARG A 109 19.30 9.51 22.55
CA ARG A 109 19.34 10.83 23.18
C ARG A 109 18.83 11.88 22.18
N LEU A 110 18.20 12.94 22.68
CA LEU A 110 17.66 14.03 21.86
C LEU A 110 18.68 14.65 20.89
N ASP A 111 19.97 14.57 21.19
CA ASP A 111 21.07 15.08 20.36
C ASP A 111 21.75 14.02 19.48
N GLN A 112 21.15 12.83 19.33
CA GLN A 112 21.72 11.71 18.57
C GLN A 112 20.78 11.21 17.48
N PHE A 113 21.32 11.14 16.26
CA PHE A 113 20.67 10.51 15.12
C PHE A 113 21.35 9.18 14.81
N GLY A 114 20.55 8.14 14.60
CA GLY A 114 21.09 6.81 14.37
C GLY A 114 20.01 5.77 14.09
N TYR A 115 20.29 4.54 14.51
CA TYR A 115 19.43 3.40 14.23
C TYR A 115 18.08 3.52 14.94
N ILE A 116 17.03 3.69 14.14
CA ILE A 116 15.65 3.77 14.61
C ILE A 116 14.89 2.50 14.19
N SER A 117 14.35 1.77 15.17
CA SER A 117 13.52 0.59 14.95
C SER A 117 12.77 0.22 16.23
N VAL A 118 11.57 -0.32 16.07
CA VAL A 118 10.90 -1.08 17.13
C VAL A 118 11.27 -2.55 16.98
N HIS A 119 11.68 -3.20 18.07
CA HIS A 119 12.00 -4.62 18.14
C HIS A 119 11.11 -5.23 19.21
N LEU A 120 10.17 -6.09 18.81
CA LEU A 120 9.24 -6.75 19.72
C LEU A 120 9.62 -8.23 19.81
N VAL A 121 9.98 -8.68 21.01
CA VAL A 121 10.21 -10.10 21.29
C VAL A 121 8.91 -10.69 21.81
N GLY A 122 8.39 -11.70 21.12
CA GLY A 122 7.09 -12.26 21.42
C GLY A 122 7.00 -13.77 21.28
N LYS A 123 5.86 -14.30 21.73
CA LYS A 123 5.41 -15.67 21.55
C LYS A 123 3.94 -15.68 21.15
N ILE A 124 3.51 -16.79 20.56
CA ILE A 124 2.07 -17.06 20.42
C ILE A 124 1.45 -17.26 21.80
N ASP A 125 0.22 -16.80 21.98
CA ASP A 125 -0.53 -17.00 23.22
C ASP A 125 -0.97 -18.47 23.40
N GLU A 126 -1.41 -18.78 24.62
CA GLU A 126 -1.83 -20.14 24.99
C GLU A 126 -3.06 -20.60 24.19
N SER A 127 -4.00 -19.71 23.86
CA SER A 127 -5.17 -20.07 23.04
C SER A 127 -4.79 -20.47 21.63
N ARG A 128 -3.90 -19.72 20.99
CA ARG A 128 -3.40 -19.99 19.64
C ARG A 128 -2.58 -21.26 19.63
N SER A 129 -1.76 -21.50 20.66
CA SER A 129 -0.96 -22.74 20.78
C SER A 129 -1.80 -24.03 20.89
N LYS A 130 -3.11 -23.95 21.15
CA LYS A 130 -4.01 -25.11 21.16
C LYS A 130 -4.56 -25.45 19.77
N LEU A 131 -4.43 -24.55 18.80
CA LEU A 131 -4.83 -24.80 17.42
C LEU A 131 -3.82 -25.77 16.75
N VAL A 132 -4.31 -26.69 15.93
CA VAL A 132 -3.52 -27.78 15.35
C VAL A 132 -2.35 -27.24 14.53
N GLU A 133 -2.58 -26.18 13.77
CA GLU A 133 -1.59 -25.54 12.91
C GLU A 133 -0.52 -24.75 13.68
N TRP A 134 -0.76 -24.42 14.96
CA TRP A 134 0.14 -23.64 15.81
C TRP A 134 0.77 -24.42 16.96
N SER A 135 0.29 -25.62 17.27
CA SER A 135 0.70 -26.38 18.47
C SER A 135 2.20 -26.70 18.49
N GLN A 136 2.80 -26.96 17.33
CA GLN A 136 4.24 -27.19 17.16
C GLN A 136 5.13 -25.98 17.50
N TYR A 137 4.55 -24.77 17.58
CA TYR A 137 5.27 -23.53 17.87
C TYR A 137 5.14 -23.08 19.33
N LYS A 138 4.46 -23.87 20.17
CA LYS A 138 4.21 -23.53 21.57
C LYS A 138 5.52 -23.20 22.29
N GLY A 139 5.57 -22.02 22.90
CA GLY A 139 6.69 -21.56 23.72
C GLY A 139 7.90 -21.03 22.95
N LEU A 140 7.91 -21.09 21.61
CA LEU A 140 8.99 -20.56 20.78
C LEU A 140 8.94 -19.02 20.73
N ASN A 141 10.12 -18.40 20.89
CA ASN A 141 10.29 -16.95 20.71
C ASN A 141 10.41 -16.59 19.23
N PHE A 142 9.92 -15.40 18.89
CA PHE A 142 10.25 -14.69 17.66
C PHE A 142 10.51 -13.22 17.96
N GLU A 143 11.31 -12.56 17.12
CA GLU A 143 11.55 -11.12 17.15
C GLU A 143 10.93 -10.48 15.91
N ILE A 144 10.08 -9.47 16.09
CA ILE A 144 9.51 -8.66 15.00
C ILE A 144 10.14 -7.28 15.02
N GLN A 145 10.83 -6.92 13.94
CA GLN A 145 11.38 -5.60 13.71
C GLN A 145 10.41 -4.79 12.85
N VAL A 146 9.87 -3.68 13.37
CA VAL A 146 8.96 -2.79 12.64
C VAL A 146 9.69 -1.48 12.31
N ARG A 147 9.70 -1.11 11.02
CA ARG A 147 10.45 0.05 10.49
C ARG A 147 9.78 0.70 9.31
N THR A 148 10.15 1.94 9.02
CA THR A 148 9.91 2.58 7.73
C THR A 148 10.88 2.06 6.65
N VAL A 149 10.57 2.31 5.38
CA VAL A 149 11.47 2.07 4.24
C VAL A 149 12.80 2.80 4.44
N LEU A 150 12.78 4.05 4.91
CA LEU A 150 13.98 4.86 5.10
C LEU A 150 14.84 4.34 6.25
N GLN A 151 14.22 3.93 7.36
CA GLN A 151 14.91 3.27 8.48
C GLN A 151 15.54 1.94 8.05
N HIS A 152 14.84 1.16 7.21
CA HIS A 152 15.37 -0.07 6.66
C HIS A 152 16.57 0.17 5.73
N ALA A 153 16.49 1.20 4.87
CA ALA A 153 17.60 1.59 4.00
C ALA A 153 18.84 1.99 4.80
N TRP A 154 18.68 2.86 5.80
CA TRP A 154 19.77 3.28 6.68
C TRP A 154 20.41 2.09 7.40
N ALA A 155 19.59 1.22 7.99
CA ALA A 155 20.06 0.04 8.71
C ALA A 155 20.83 -0.93 7.80
N SER A 156 20.34 -1.15 6.59
CA SER A 156 20.99 -2.07 5.65
C SER A 156 22.33 -1.54 5.17
N ILE A 157 22.41 -0.24 4.87
CA ILE A 157 23.64 0.43 4.45
C ILE A 157 24.66 0.48 5.60
N SER A 158 24.24 0.90 6.80
CA SER A 158 25.13 0.97 7.96
C SER A 158 25.67 -0.42 8.33
N HIS A 159 24.83 -1.45 8.34
CA HIS A 159 25.30 -2.82 8.55
C HIS A 159 26.28 -3.29 7.47
N ALA A 160 26.05 -2.99 6.19
CA ALA A 160 26.97 -3.38 5.12
C ALA A 160 28.34 -2.69 5.23
N LEU A 161 28.36 -1.44 5.73
CA LEU A 161 29.59 -0.68 5.97
C LEU A 161 30.33 -1.17 7.22
N ASP A 162 29.62 -1.41 8.32
CA ASP A 162 30.20 -1.88 9.58
C ASP A 162 30.71 -3.33 9.50
N TYR A 163 30.04 -4.20 8.72
CA TYR A 163 30.42 -5.62 8.58
C TYR A 163 31.83 -5.81 7.96
N LYS A 164 32.40 -4.79 7.31
CA LYS A 164 33.76 -4.85 6.74
C LYS A 164 34.86 -4.26 7.62
N SER A 165 34.58 -3.77 8.84
CA SER A 165 35.63 -3.22 9.71
C SER A 165 35.62 -3.86 11.11
N ILE A 166 36.46 -4.88 11.28
CA ILE A 166 36.90 -5.39 12.60
C ILE A 166 37.70 -4.30 13.38
N VAL A 167 38.07 -3.21 12.71
CA VAL A 167 38.80 -2.06 13.25
C VAL A 167 37.86 -0.86 13.28
N ALA A 168 37.69 -0.25 14.46
CA ALA A 168 36.78 0.85 14.75
C ALA A 168 36.44 1.78 13.57
N THR A 169 35.16 1.83 13.18
CA THR A 169 34.62 2.80 12.21
C THR A 169 35.08 4.22 12.60
N PRO A 170 35.87 4.93 11.78
CA PRO A 170 36.42 6.22 12.18
C PRO A 170 35.32 7.25 12.49
N ASP A 171 35.58 8.18 13.40
CA ASP A 171 34.58 9.15 13.88
C ASP A 171 33.96 9.99 12.76
N GLN A 172 34.72 10.27 11.70
CA GLN A 172 34.21 10.96 10.52
C GLN A 172 33.09 10.17 9.82
N PHE A 173 33.24 8.85 9.70
CA PHE A 173 32.21 7.97 9.12
C PHE A 173 30.99 7.89 10.03
N ARG A 174 31.19 7.74 11.35
CA ARG A 174 30.09 7.75 12.33
C ARG A 174 29.30 9.06 12.25
N ARG A 175 29.98 10.20 12.20
CA ARG A 175 29.36 11.51 12.04
C ARG A 175 28.58 11.61 10.73
N GLN A 176 29.11 11.06 9.63
CA GLN A 176 28.40 11.05 8.35
C GLN A 176 27.15 10.16 8.39
N LEU A 177 27.22 8.97 8.99
CA LEU A 177 26.06 8.09 9.19
C LEU A 177 24.98 8.74 10.04
N SER A 178 25.36 9.44 11.12
CA SER A 178 24.41 10.21 11.94
C SER A 178 23.75 11.35 11.16
N ARG A 179 24.48 12.09 10.31
CA ARG A 179 23.86 13.11 9.45
C ARG A 179 22.84 12.52 8.48
N ILE A 180 23.16 11.38 7.88
CA ILE A 180 22.23 10.68 6.98
C ILE A 180 21.00 10.21 7.76
N ALA A 181 21.19 9.68 8.98
CA ALA A 181 20.07 9.29 9.84
C ALA A 181 19.11 10.48 10.08
N GLY A 182 19.65 11.66 10.42
CA GLY A 182 18.83 12.87 10.62
C GLY A 182 18.11 13.34 9.36
N LEU A 183 18.74 13.23 8.18
CA LEU A 183 18.07 13.54 6.90
C LEU A 183 16.93 12.59 6.60
N LEU A 184 17.10 11.30 6.89
CA LEU A 184 16.08 10.28 6.66
C LEU A 184 14.93 10.41 7.64
N GLU A 185 15.21 10.76 8.91
CA GLU A 185 14.19 11.04 9.91
C GLU A 185 13.34 12.26 9.50
N LEU A 186 13.97 13.36 9.09
CA LEU A 186 13.27 14.52 8.52
C LEU A 186 12.45 14.14 7.28
N SER A 187 12.98 13.26 6.43
CA SER A 187 12.26 12.80 5.24
C SER A 187 11.02 11.98 5.60
N ASP A 188 11.12 11.07 6.58
CA ASP A 188 9.97 10.32 7.11
C ASP A 188 8.88 11.29 7.61
N GLU A 189 9.24 12.33 8.36
CA GLU A 189 8.30 13.36 8.84
C GLU A 189 7.60 14.09 7.68
N GLN A 190 8.36 14.53 6.68
CA GLN A 190 7.80 15.23 5.52
C GLN A 190 6.84 14.34 4.71
N PHE A 191 7.13 13.04 4.57
CA PHE A 191 6.21 12.11 3.92
C PHE A 191 4.93 11.91 4.71
N SER A 192 5.02 11.82 6.04
CA SER A 192 3.86 11.75 6.92
C SER A 192 2.99 13.01 6.84
N GLU A 193 3.59 14.21 6.80
CA GLU A 193 2.84 15.45 6.59
C GLU A 193 2.12 15.47 5.23
N LEU A 194 2.79 15.04 4.16
CA LEU A 194 2.19 14.98 2.82
C LEU A 194 1.00 14.02 2.79
N ARG A 195 1.11 12.87 3.46
CA ARG A 195 0.00 11.92 3.62
C ARG A 195 -1.17 12.57 4.36
N ALA A 196 -0.92 13.27 5.47
CA ALA A 196 -1.96 13.95 6.22
C ALA A 196 -2.65 15.05 5.39
N LYS A 197 -1.87 15.87 4.67
CA LYS A 197 -2.38 16.90 3.75
C LYS A 197 -3.26 16.30 2.66
N LYS A 198 -2.84 15.19 2.05
CA LYS A 198 -3.63 14.46 1.06
C LYS A 198 -4.97 13.99 1.65
N SER A 199 -4.96 13.35 2.81
CA SER A 199 -6.19 12.89 3.48
C SER A 199 -7.14 14.05 3.83
N SER A 200 -6.61 15.19 4.30
CA SER A 200 -7.42 16.37 4.59
C SER A 200 -8.07 16.94 3.33
N LEU A 201 -7.33 17.01 2.22
CA LEU A 201 -7.87 17.42 0.92
C LEU A 201 -8.97 16.45 0.45
N GLU A 202 -8.77 15.14 0.59
CA GLU A 202 -9.81 14.15 0.26
C GLU A 202 -11.10 14.38 1.06
N ILE A 203 -11.00 14.63 2.36
CA ILE A 203 -12.15 14.91 3.24
C ILE A 203 -12.84 16.23 2.87
N GLU A 204 -12.06 17.28 2.59
CA GLU A 204 -12.57 18.59 2.19
C GLU A 204 -13.38 18.46 0.89
N VAL A 205 -12.78 17.84 -0.14
CA VAL A 205 -13.45 17.65 -1.43
C VAL A 205 -14.70 16.79 -1.28
N GLN A 206 -14.63 15.69 -0.52
CA GLN A 206 -15.79 14.84 -0.25
C GLN A 206 -16.93 15.60 0.42
N SER A 207 -16.61 16.50 1.35
CA SER A 207 -17.59 17.33 2.05
C SER A 207 -18.22 18.35 1.11
N SER A 208 -17.41 19.01 0.27
CA SER A 208 -17.87 19.94 -0.76
C SER A 208 -18.82 19.28 -1.76
N ILE A 209 -18.46 18.09 -2.27
CA ILE A 209 -19.31 17.28 -3.16
C ILE A 209 -20.64 16.93 -2.48
N SER A 210 -20.60 16.48 -1.21
CA SER A 210 -21.80 16.09 -0.47
C SER A 210 -22.77 17.26 -0.25
N ASN A 211 -22.22 18.49 -0.16
CA ASN A 211 -22.99 19.72 0.01
C ASN A 211 -23.39 20.37 -1.33
N ASN A 212 -23.13 19.73 -2.47
CA ASN A 212 -23.26 20.28 -3.83
C ASN A 212 -22.49 21.59 -4.05
N ASP A 213 -21.41 21.82 -3.30
CA ASP A 213 -20.47 22.92 -3.52
C ASP A 213 -19.32 22.40 -4.38
N PHE A 214 -19.39 22.64 -5.69
CA PHE A 214 -18.40 22.14 -6.63
C PHE A 214 -17.34 23.18 -7.02
N ASN A 215 -17.19 24.27 -6.25
CA ASN A 215 -16.13 25.28 -6.43
C ASN A 215 -14.72 24.77 -6.05
N VAL A 216 -14.45 23.51 -6.37
CA VAL A 216 -13.18 22.83 -6.17
C VAL A 216 -12.49 22.72 -7.53
N THR A 217 -11.18 23.03 -7.56
CA THR A 217 -10.37 22.85 -8.76
C THR A 217 -10.24 21.38 -9.12
N ILE A 218 -10.30 21.09 -10.42
CA ILE A 218 -10.11 19.72 -10.92
C ILE A 218 -8.65 19.30 -10.75
N ASN A 219 -8.44 18.20 -10.05
CA ASN A 219 -7.17 17.49 -9.95
C ASN A 219 -7.45 15.99 -9.75
N ALA A 220 -6.41 15.16 -9.77
CA ALA A 220 -6.57 13.71 -9.69
C ALA A 220 -7.33 13.25 -8.42
N VAL A 221 -7.19 13.96 -7.30
CA VAL A 221 -7.89 13.64 -6.04
C VAL A 221 -9.36 14.04 -6.13
N SER A 222 -9.63 15.28 -6.56
CA SER A 222 -11.01 15.79 -6.62
C SER A 222 -11.86 15.08 -7.67
N LEU A 223 -11.27 14.66 -8.78
CA LEU A 223 -11.91 13.82 -9.79
C LEU A 223 -12.33 12.46 -9.24
N VAL A 224 -11.43 11.75 -8.56
CA VAL A 224 -11.73 10.43 -7.98
C VAL A 224 -12.88 10.55 -6.99
N GLN A 225 -12.79 11.49 -6.05
CA GLN A 225 -13.84 11.69 -5.05
C GLN A 225 -15.18 12.08 -5.69
N TYR A 226 -15.16 12.95 -6.70
CA TYR A 226 -16.36 13.33 -7.44
C TYR A 226 -17.03 12.12 -8.10
N LEU A 227 -16.26 11.23 -8.72
CA LEU A 227 -16.80 10.06 -9.41
C LEU A 227 -17.35 9.00 -8.46
N GLU A 228 -16.74 8.84 -7.28
CA GLU A 228 -17.19 7.90 -6.26
C GLU A 228 -18.44 8.39 -5.52
N SER A 229 -18.62 9.70 -5.40
CA SER A 229 -19.59 10.28 -4.46
C SER A 229 -20.69 11.13 -5.11
N SER A 230 -20.52 11.58 -6.36
CA SER A 230 -21.52 12.38 -7.05
C SER A 230 -22.73 11.55 -7.49
N LYS A 231 -23.93 12.09 -7.23
CA LYS A 231 -25.19 11.52 -7.73
C LYS A 231 -25.24 11.51 -9.26
N SER A 232 -24.74 12.57 -9.90
CA SER A 232 -24.71 12.72 -11.36
C SER A 232 -23.81 11.65 -12.00
N ALA A 233 -22.60 11.46 -11.45
CA ALA A 233 -21.67 10.42 -11.90
C ALA A 233 -22.25 9.00 -11.70
N SER A 234 -22.89 8.74 -10.55
CA SER A 234 -23.54 7.46 -10.26
C SER A 234 -24.74 7.17 -11.17
N ALA A 235 -25.53 8.19 -11.51
CA ALA A 235 -26.66 8.08 -12.43
C ALA A 235 -26.19 7.70 -13.85
N VAL A 236 -25.16 8.41 -14.36
CA VAL A 236 -24.54 8.07 -15.65
C VAL A 236 -23.95 6.66 -15.61
N GLY A 237 -23.24 6.29 -14.54
CA GLY A 237 -22.71 4.93 -14.36
C GLY A 237 -23.81 3.85 -14.36
N SER A 238 -25.01 4.16 -13.86
CA SER A 238 -26.16 3.25 -13.87
C SER A 238 -26.74 3.07 -15.28
N ALA A 239 -26.87 4.15 -16.04
CA ALA A 239 -27.36 4.10 -17.43
C ALA A 239 -26.47 3.22 -18.34
N VAL A 240 -25.15 3.28 -18.14
CA VAL A 240 -24.19 2.41 -18.84
C VAL A 240 -24.41 0.94 -18.51
N ARG A 241 -24.58 0.63 -17.21
CA ARG A 241 -24.82 -0.73 -16.74
C ARG A 241 -26.12 -1.28 -17.35
N ASN A 242 -27.17 -0.47 -17.39
CA ASN A 242 -28.44 -0.83 -18.02
C ASN A 242 -28.29 -1.13 -19.52
N ALA A 243 -27.44 -0.38 -20.21
CA ALA A 243 -27.12 -0.61 -21.62
C ALA A 243 -26.17 -1.80 -21.87
N ARG A 244 -25.61 -2.41 -20.81
CA ARG A 244 -24.64 -3.53 -20.86
C ARG A 244 -23.37 -3.21 -21.66
N LEU A 245 -22.90 -1.97 -21.56
CA LEU A 245 -21.64 -1.55 -22.19
C LEU A 245 -20.45 -1.88 -21.27
N VAL A 246 -19.41 -2.49 -21.84
CA VAL A 246 -18.14 -2.74 -21.16
C VAL A 246 -17.12 -1.72 -21.66
N VAL A 247 -16.57 -0.93 -20.76
CA VAL A 247 -15.51 0.03 -21.09
C VAL A 247 -14.16 -0.53 -20.64
N THR A 248 -13.25 -0.68 -21.59
CA THR A 248 -11.88 -1.15 -21.37
C THR A 248 -10.88 -0.13 -21.88
N GLY A 249 -9.68 -0.07 -21.28
CA GLY A 249 -8.56 0.74 -21.79
C GLY A 249 -8.43 2.14 -21.19
N ILE A 250 -9.33 2.55 -20.30
CA ILE A 250 -9.19 3.80 -19.56
C ILE A 250 -8.74 3.47 -18.15
N HIS A 251 -7.52 3.90 -17.83
CA HIS A 251 -6.83 3.53 -16.61
C HIS A 251 -6.66 4.75 -15.71
N GLY A 252 -7.46 4.82 -14.65
CA GLY A 252 -7.22 5.72 -13.52
C GLY A 252 -7.58 7.20 -13.76
N SER A 253 -7.41 7.99 -12.72
CA SER A 253 -7.73 9.43 -12.69
C SER A 253 -6.83 10.30 -13.56
N GLU A 254 -5.67 9.79 -13.98
CA GLU A 254 -4.73 10.47 -14.87
C GLU A 254 -5.32 10.70 -16.27
N HIS A 255 -5.99 9.68 -16.83
CA HIS A 255 -6.64 9.80 -18.15
C HIS A 255 -7.81 10.79 -18.12
N LEU A 256 -8.57 10.81 -17.02
CA LEU A 256 -9.63 11.79 -16.77
C LEU A 256 -9.09 13.21 -16.64
N SER A 257 -8.02 13.41 -15.89
CA SER A 257 -7.41 14.72 -15.73
C SER A 257 -6.97 15.27 -17.09
N PHE A 258 -6.36 14.43 -17.93
CA PHE A 258 -6.00 14.77 -19.30
C PHE A 258 -7.22 15.12 -20.17
N LEU A 259 -8.32 14.39 -20.05
CA LEU A 259 -9.55 14.69 -20.78
C LEU A 259 -10.22 15.99 -20.32
N CYS A 260 -10.29 16.22 -19.00
CA CYS A 260 -10.80 17.48 -18.45
C CYS A 260 -9.99 18.67 -18.94
N GLU A 261 -8.66 18.56 -18.96
CA GLU A 261 -7.78 19.59 -19.52
C GLU A 261 -8.05 19.82 -21.01
N ARG A 262 -8.19 18.76 -21.80
CA ARG A 262 -8.40 18.86 -23.25
C ARG A 262 -9.79 19.38 -23.65
N LEU A 263 -10.79 19.17 -22.79
CA LEU A 263 -12.17 19.65 -22.97
C LEU A 263 -12.43 21.01 -22.28
N ASP A 264 -11.38 21.67 -21.78
CA ASP A 264 -11.42 22.93 -21.02
C ASP A 264 -12.34 22.91 -19.78
N ILE A 265 -12.51 21.73 -19.17
CA ILE A 265 -13.28 21.55 -17.95
C ILE A 265 -12.37 21.82 -16.76
N LYS A 266 -12.49 23.02 -16.19
CA LYS A 266 -11.59 23.52 -15.13
C LYS A 266 -12.13 23.38 -13.71
N SER A 267 -13.42 23.10 -13.55
CA SER A 267 -14.07 22.98 -12.23
C SER A 267 -15.01 21.78 -12.16
N LEU A 268 -15.18 21.24 -10.94
CA LEU A 268 -16.17 20.19 -10.71
C LEU A 268 -17.60 20.69 -10.99
N VAL A 269 -17.90 21.99 -10.82
CA VAL A 269 -19.20 22.59 -11.20
C VAL A 269 -19.46 22.30 -12.68
N LYS A 270 -18.48 22.60 -13.54
CA LYS A 270 -18.67 22.49 -14.97
C LYS A 270 -18.83 21.02 -15.40
N LEU A 271 -18.08 20.13 -14.75
CA LEU A 271 -18.23 18.69 -14.97
C LEU A 271 -19.62 18.20 -14.55
N ASP A 272 -20.11 18.62 -13.38
CA ASP A 272 -21.42 18.22 -12.86
C ASP A 272 -22.58 18.74 -13.71
N GLU A 273 -22.52 20.00 -14.17
CA GLU A 273 -23.48 20.55 -15.12
C GLU A 273 -23.60 19.70 -16.40
N ILE A 274 -22.45 19.29 -16.96
CA ILE A 274 -22.41 18.47 -18.17
C ILE A 274 -23.03 17.09 -17.90
N LEU A 275 -22.71 16.47 -16.77
CA LEU A 275 -23.28 15.17 -16.43
C LEU A 275 -24.78 15.24 -16.16
N ILE A 276 -25.25 16.26 -15.43
CA ILE A 276 -26.70 16.47 -15.21
C ILE A 276 -27.42 16.62 -16.54
N ALA A 277 -26.91 17.45 -17.44
CA ALA A 277 -27.49 17.63 -18.78
C ALA A 277 -27.51 16.32 -19.59
N PHE A 278 -26.54 15.44 -19.35
CA PHE A 278 -26.45 14.14 -20.00
C PHE A 278 -27.35 13.06 -19.38
N VAL A 279 -27.61 13.09 -18.07
CA VAL A 279 -28.41 12.06 -17.36
C VAL A 279 -29.76 11.82 -18.02
N GLU A 280 -30.47 12.87 -18.45
CA GLU A 280 -31.80 12.73 -19.08
C GLU A 280 -31.76 11.99 -20.43
N LYS A 281 -30.62 12.03 -21.12
CA LYS A 281 -30.42 11.42 -22.44
C LYS A 281 -29.64 10.11 -22.37
N ALA A 282 -29.04 9.81 -21.22
CA ALA A 282 -28.05 8.75 -21.05
C ALA A 282 -28.58 7.37 -21.44
N ASP A 283 -29.76 6.97 -20.95
CA ASP A 283 -30.34 5.64 -21.24
C ASP A 283 -30.63 5.44 -22.74
N VAL A 284 -31.26 6.43 -23.37
CA VAL A 284 -31.59 6.39 -24.81
C VAL A 284 -30.32 6.37 -25.65
N TYR A 285 -29.34 7.20 -25.28
CA TYR A 285 -28.05 7.28 -25.95
C TYR A 285 -27.30 5.94 -25.85
N PHE A 286 -27.13 5.39 -24.66
CA PHE A 286 -26.36 4.15 -24.48
C PHE A 286 -27.05 2.94 -25.09
N HIS A 287 -28.38 2.88 -25.09
CA HIS A 287 -29.09 1.84 -25.83
C HIS A 287 -28.89 1.95 -27.35
N ARG A 288 -28.94 3.16 -27.90
CA ARG A 288 -28.68 3.39 -29.33
C ARG A 288 -27.22 3.11 -29.70
N PHE A 289 -26.29 3.46 -28.83
CA PHE A 289 -24.87 3.16 -29.00
C PHE A 289 -24.63 1.65 -28.97
N ALA A 290 -25.20 0.93 -27.99
CA ALA A 290 -25.09 -0.51 -27.89
C ALA A 290 -25.72 -1.25 -29.10
N SER A 291 -26.81 -0.72 -29.68
CA SER A 291 -27.41 -1.30 -30.87
C SER A 291 -26.55 -1.10 -32.12
N LEU A 292 -25.94 0.08 -32.28
CA LEU A 292 -24.99 0.37 -33.37
C LEU A 292 -23.74 -0.50 -33.30
N CYS A 293 -23.21 -0.77 -32.11
CA CYS A 293 -22.08 -1.68 -31.94
C CYS A 293 -22.42 -3.13 -32.34
N LYS A 294 -23.67 -3.58 -32.15
CA LYS A 294 -24.13 -4.94 -32.47
C LYS A 294 -24.44 -5.15 -33.94
N SER A 295 -24.83 -4.10 -34.66
CA SER A 295 -25.30 -4.25 -36.04
C SER A 295 -24.18 -4.35 -37.08
N GLY A 296 -22.92 -4.11 -36.73
CA GLY A 296 -21.76 -4.22 -37.64
C GLY A 296 -21.77 -3.27 -38.85
N ASP A 297 -22.79 -2.45 -39.01
CA ASP A 297 -23.18 -1.85 -40.30
C ASP A 297 -22.77 -0.37 -40.49
N GLN A 298 -21.82 0.13 -39.68
CA GLN A 298 -21.19 1.43 -39.91
C GLN A 298 -19.71 1.39 -39.48
N PRO A 299 -18.80 2.06 -40.21
CA PRO A 299 -17.48 2.33 -39.67
C PRO A 299 -17.67 3.16 -38.39
N GLN A 300 -17.25 2.61 -37.26
CA GLN A 300 -17.42 3.20 -35.92
C GLN A 300 -16.81 4.61 -35.82
N SER A 301 -15.97 5.02 -36.77
CA SER A 301 -15.46 6.38 -36.98
C SER A 301 -16.52 7.47 -37.21
N ASN A 302 -17.79 7.12 -37.40
CA ASN A 302 -18.89 8.08 -37.64
C ASN A 302 -19.68 8.45 -36.37
N ILE A 303 -19.28 7.97 -35.18
CA ILE A 303 -19.86 8.45 -33.93
C ILE A 303 -19.23 9.80 -33.59
N ILE A 304 -19.73 10.85 -34.23
CA ILE A 304 -19.40 12.24 -33.92
C ILE A 304 -20.19 12.61 -32.67
N GLY A 305 -19.52 12.63 -31.53
CA GLY A 305 -20.07 13.11 -30.27
C GLY A 305 -19.68 14.57 -30.04
N ASP A 306 -20.61 15.38 -29.53
CA ASP A 306 -20.31 16.72 -29.00
C ASP A 306 -19.53 16.63 -27.66
N LEU A 307 -19.23 17.78 -27.05
CA LEU A 307 -18.51 17.84 -25.77
C LEU A 307 -19.18 16.98 -24.67
N GLU A 308 -20.52 16.94 -24.66
CA GLU A 308 -21.32 16.19 -23.68
C GLU A 308 -21.14 14.67 -23.87
N HIS A 309 -21.01 14.21 -25.12
CA HIS A 309 -20.74 12.80 -25.45
C HIS A 309 -19.38 12.32 -24.92
N TRP A 310 -18.32 13.13 -25.09
CA TRP A 310 -16.98 12.76 -24.62
C TRP A 310 -16.83 12.88 -23.11
N CYS A 311 -17.52 13.86 -22.48
CA CYS A 311 -17.62 13.95 -21.03
C CYS A 311 -18.32 12.72 -20.43
N ALA A 312 -19.43 12.29 -21.03
CA ALA A 312 -20.10 11.06 -20.64
C ALA A 312 -19.14 9.88 -20.75
N VAL A 313 -18.52 9.65 -21.92
CA VAL A 313 -17.55 8.56 -22.14
C VAL A 313 -16.41 8.56 -21.12
N ALA A 314 -15.88 9.73 -20.74
CA ALA A 314 -14.85 9.88 -19.70
C ALA A 314 -15.33 9.47 -18.30
N VAL A 315 -16.60 9.76 -17.97
CA VAL A 315 -17.23 9.35 -16.70
C VAL A 315 -17.56 7.86 -16.68
N ILE A 316 -18.03 7.29 -17.80
CA ILE A 316 -18.22 5.84 -17.94
C ILE A 316 -16.92 5.10 -17.59
N ALA A 317 -15.84 5.59 -18.16
CA ALA A 317 -14.54 4.97 -18.12
C ALA A 317 -13.90 4.88 -16.73
N SER A 318 -14.42 5.66 -15.80
CA SER A 318 -13.84 5.85 -14.48
C SER A 318 -14.73 5.34 -13.35
N VAL A 319 -16.05 5.33 -13.54
CA VAL A 319 -17.02 4.78 -12.58
C VAL A 319 -17.14 3.24 -12.66
N VAL A 320 -16.84 2.63 -13.82
CA VAL A 320 -17.09 1.18 -14.05
C VAL A 320 -16.04 0.24 -13.41
N LYS A 321 -14.99 0.76 -12.76
CA LYS A 321 -13.89 -0.04 -12.19
C LYS A 321 -14.29 -0.95 -11.01
N ASN A 322 -15.48 -0.80 -10.42
CA ASN A 322 -15.75 -1.38 -9.10
C ASN A 322 -16.47 -2.73 -9.04
N GLN A 323 -16.81 -3.42 -10.15
CA GLN A 323 -17.39 -4.78 -10.03
C GLN A 323 -16.94 -5.72 -11.17
N GLU A 324 -15.99 -6.61 -10.86
CA GLU A 324 -15.80 -7.86 -11.59
C GLU A 324 -17.08 -8.71 -11.47
N SER A 325 -17.88 -8.80 -12.52
CA SER A 325 -18.73 -9.98 -12.76
C SER A 325 -19.12 -10.10 -14.23
N GLU A 326 -18.63 -11.18 -14.82
CA GLU A 326 -19.05 -11.90 -16.04
C GLU A 326 -20.03 -11.19 -17.01
N VAL A 327 -19.52 -10.63 -18.12
CA VAL A 327 -20.09 -10.83 -19.46
C VAL A 327 -18.97 -10.68 -20.51
N SER A 328 -18.91 -11.64 -21.44
CA SER A 328 -17.85 -11.83 -22.44
C SER A 328 -17.69 -10.72 -23.49
N ASN A 329 -16.42 -10.45 -23.84
CA ASN A 329 -15.90 -10.03 -25.15
C ASN A 329 -16.63 -8.91 -25.91
N LEU A 330 -16.32 -7.66 -25.56
CA LEU A 330 -16.39 -6.51 -26.48
C LEU A 330 -14.99 -5.88 -26.70
N SER A 331 -14.05 -6.03 -25.76
CA SER A 331 -12.71 -5.43 -25.87
C SER A 331 -11.82 -6.02 -26.98
N LYS A 332 -12.03 -7.29 -27.37
CA LYS A 332 -11.21 -7.97 -28.39
C LYS A 332 -11.64 -7.68 -29.83
N GLU A 333 -12.89 -7.26 -30.07
CA GLU A 333 -13.40 -7.01 -31.42
C GLU A 333 -13.46 -5.52 -31.80
N ILE A 334 -13.43 -4.60 -30.84
CA ILE A 334 -13.75 -3.17 -31.10
C ILE A 334 -12.51 -2.27 -31.14
N GLY A 335 -11.30 -2.75 -30.83
CA GLY A 335 -10.09 -1.94 -30.98
C GLY A 335 -10.18 -0.57 -30.29
N TRP A 336 -10.67 -0.54 -29.04
CA TRP A 336 -10.55 0.62 -28.16
C TRP A 336 -9.08 0.78 -27.75
N ASP A 337 -8.25 1.21 -28.69
CA ASP A 337 -6.92 1.73 -28.47
C ASP A 337 -7.05 3.25 -28.25
N ASN A 338 -6.18 3.81 -27.41
CA ASN A 338 -5.95 5.24 -27.19
C ASN A 338 -6.07 6.09 -28.48
N SER A 339 -5.75 5.54 -29.66
CA SER A 339 -5.89 6.19 -30.96
C SER A 339 -7.31 6.61 -31.35
N TYR A 340 -8.37 5.91 -30.92
CA TYR A 340 -9.75 6.29 -31.28
C TYR A 340 -10.21 7.55 -30.53
N MET A 341 -10.02 7.58 -29.20
CA MET A 341 -10.25 8.78 -28.37
C MET A 341 -9.40 9.96 -28.87
N THR A 342 -8.13 9.69 -29.22
CA THR A 342 -7.22 10.73 -29.74
C THR A 342 -7.72 11.31 -31.07
N LYS A 343 -8.19 10.46 -32.00
CA LYS A 343 -8.73 10.88 -33.31
C LYS A 343 -10.03 11.65 -33.19
N ALA A 344 -10.94 11.22 -32.31
CA ALA A 344 -12.23 11.89 -32.19
C ALA A 344 -12.13 13.24 -31.47
N ILE A 345 -11.20 13.38 -30.53
CA ILE A 345 -10.90 14.68 -29.92
C ILE A 345 -10.17 15.60 -30.91
N LEU A 346 -9.33 15.07 -31.81
CA LEU A 346 -8.71 15.86 -32.89
C LEU A 346 -9.71 16.29 -33.98
N ALA A 347 -10.85 15.62 -34.11
CA ALA A 347 -11.89 15.97 -35.08
C ALA A 347 -12.80 17.11 -34.60
N ASN A 348 -12.78 17.43 -33.29
CA ASN A 348 -13.63 18.43 -32.65
C ASN A 348 -12.84 19.63 -32.06
N ALA A 349 -11.53 19.68 -32.27
CA ALA A 349 -10.66 20.83 -32.01
C ALA A 349 -10.47 21.62 -33.32
#